data_AF-A0A956HV36-F1
#
_entry.id   AF-A0A956HV36-F1
#
_cell.length_a   1.000
_cell.length_b   1.000
_cell.length_c   1.000
_cell.angle_alpha   90.00
_cell.angle_beta   90.00
_cell.angle_gamma   90.00
#
_symmetry.space_group_name_H-M   'P 1'
#
loop_
_entity.id
_entity.type
_entity.pdbx_description
1 polymer ?
#
loop_
_entity_poly.entity_id
_entity_poly.type
_entity_poly.pdbx_seq_one_letter_code
_entity_poly.pdbx_strand_id
1 'polypeptide(L)'
;MTQRGFTLLEVLVAIAILGLGLTVILSSQVGLFSSAQRAETLSVATNLARCKMSEEEVELLTKGYPLVESHDEGECCEDEDSRGFRCEWKVERVELPQPQELSGGDGGLGDQGGLGALGALATVQQTNGAALGTDGGIGGLASLLSGAAAGGGTQGMAPLVMSLVYPDLKPMLEASIRKVTVKVLWKEGSKERSFDLVQYVTNPQQGGLDPNAAKGLDQLLPEE
;
A
#
# COMPACT_ATOMS: atom_id res chain seq x y z
N MET A 1 -35.66 -18.93 -72.54
CA MET A 1 -34.94 -18.67 -71.28
C MET A 1 -35.50 -19.61 -70.22
N THR A 2 -34.75 -20.63 -69.81
CA THR A 2 -35.19 -21.58 -68.77
C THR A 2 -34.79 -21.02 -67.40
N GLN A 3 -35.78 -20.59 -66.61
CA GLN A 3 -35.59 -20.27 -65.19
C GLN A 3 -35.27 -21.57 -64.44
N ARG A 4 -34.09 -21.63 -63.82
CA ARG A 4 -33.74 -22.69 -62.86
C ARG A 4 -34.22 -22.23 -61.48
N GLY A 5 -35.13 -22.99 -60.87
CA GLY A 5 -35.58 -22.77 -59.50
C GLY A 5 -34.58 -23.33 -58.49
N PHE A 6 -34.64 -22.82 -57.26
CA PHE A 6 -33.87 -23.35 -56.13
C PHE A 6 -34.31 -24.77 -55.79
N THR A 7 -33.35 -25.64 -55.48
CA THR A 7 -33.65 -26.99 -55.00
C THR A 7 -34.05 -26.94 -53.53
N LEU A 8 -34.96 -27.82 -53.10
CA LEU A 8 -35.33 -27.94 -51.68
C LEU A 8 -34.12 -28.21 -50.77
N LEU A 9 -33.11 -28.91 -51.29
CA LEU A 9 -31.88 -29.23 -50.58
C LEU A 9 -31.04 -27.96 -50.31
N GLU A 10 -30.95 -27.06 -51.28
CA GLU A 10 -30.17 -25.82 -51.17
C GLU A 10 -30.77 -24.85 -50.14
N VAL A 11 -32.09 -24.70 -50.12
CA VAL A 11 -32.80 -23.88 -49.13
C VAL A 11 -32.63 -24.47 -47.72
N LEU A 12 -32.69 -25.80 -47.59
CA LEU A 12 -32.50 -26.48 -46.32
C LEU A 12 -31.08 -26.28 -45.78
N VAL A 13 -30.05 -26.38 -46.63
CA VAL A 13 -28.66 -26.12 -46.25
C VAL A 13 -28.45 -24.65 -45.89
N ALA A 14 -29.03 -23.70 -46.64
CA ALA A 14 -28.90 -22.27 -46.35
C ALA A 14 -29.48 -21.90 -44.97
N ILE A 15 -30.67 -22.41 -44.64
CA ILE A 15 -31.31 -22.18 -43.33
C ILE A 15 -30.51 -22.84 -42.21
N ALA A 16 -29.93 -24.02 -42.44
CA ALA A 16 -29.09 -24.70 -41.45
C ALA A 16 -27.82 -23.89 -41.11
N ILE A 17 -27.13 -23.36 -42.13
CA ILE A 17 -25.93 -22.53 -41.93
C ILE A 17 -26.31 -21.21 -41.24
N LEU A 18 -27.41 -20.58 -41.64
CA LEU A 18 -27.93 -19.37 -40.98
C LEU A 18 -28.23 -19.61 -39.49
N GLY A 19 -28.91 -20.71 -39.17
CA GLY A 19 -29.24 -21.05 -37.78
C GLY A 19 -28.00 -21.23 -36.90
N LEU A 20 -26.98 -21.93 -37.41
CA LEU A 20 -25.71 -22.10 -36.69
C LEU A 20 -24.99 -20.76 -36.50
N GLY A 21 -24.95 -19.91 -37.53
CA GLY A 21 -24.32 -18.58 -37.44
C GLY A 21 -25.01 -17.66 -36.43
N LEU A 22 -26.34 -17.59 -36.43
CA LEU A 22 -27.10 -16.77 -35.48
C LEU A 22 -26.91 -17.23 -34.03
N THR A 23 -26.81 -18.54 -33.81
CA THR A 23 -26.60 -19.11 -32.46
C THR A 23 -25.25 -18.67 -31.89
N VAL A 24 -24.18 -18.72 -32.69
CA VAL A 24 -22.85 -18.25 -32.28
C VAL A 24 -22.90 -16.75 -31.95
N ILE A 25 -23.54 -15.94 -32.79
CA ILE A 25 -23.66 -14.49 -32.57
C ILE A 25 -24.42 -14.17 -31.28
N LEU A 26 -25.57 -14.81 -31.02
CA LEU A 26 -26.33 -14.58 -29.79
C LEU A 26 -25.54 -15.00 -28.55
N SER A 27 -24.83 -16.14 -28.60
CA SER A 27 -24.03 -16.60 -27.48
C SER A 27 -22.96 -15.58 -27.05
N SER A 28 -22.40 -14.82 -28.02
CA SER A 28 -21.42 -13.77 -27.75
C SER A 28 -22.03 -12.50 -27.14
N GLN A 29 -23.34 -12.25 -27.32
CA GLN A 29 -24.00 -11.02 -26.83
C GLN A 29 -24.50 -11.14 -25.39
N VAL A 30 -24.79 -12.36 -24.92
CA VAL A 30 -25.25 -12.62 -23.54
C VAL A 30 -24.22 -12.16 -22.49
N GLY A 31 -22.93 -12.31 -22.79
CA GLY A 31 -21.85 -11.84 -21.90
C GLY A 31 -21.87 -10.33 -21.67
N LEU A 32 -22.16 -9.55 -22.72
CA LEU A 32 -22.12 -8.09 -22.66
C LEU A 32 -23.17 -7.51 -21.71
N PHE A 33 -24.40 -8.04 -21.74
CA PHE A 33 -25.47 -7.59 -20.85
C PHE A 33 -25.11 -7.81 -19.37
N SER A 34 -24.60 -8.99 -19.03
CA SER A 34 -24.15 -9.29 -17.66
C SER A 34 -22.99 -8.40 -17.21
N SER A 35 -22.06 -8.09 -18.12
CA SER A 35 -20.93 -7.21 -17.82
C SER A 35 -21.36 -5.76 -17.57
N ALA A 36 -22.35 -5.26 -18.30
CA ALA A 36 -22.88 -3.91 -18.12
C ALA A 36 -23.57 -3.76 -16.76
N GLN A 37 -24.43 -4.71 -16.38
CA GLN A 37 -25.08 -4.71 -15.07
C GLN A 37 -24.07 -4.81 -13.92
N ARG A 38 -23.02 -5.62 -14.08
CA ARG A 38 -21.93 -5.71 -13.11
C ARG A 38 -21.18 -4.38 -12.97
N ALA A 39 -20.89 -3.70 -14.09
CA ALA A 39 -20.19 -2.41 -14.08
C ALA A 39 -21.01 -1.33 -13.37
N GLU A 40 -22.32 -1.30 -13.58
CA GLU A 40 -23.24 -0.41 -12.86
C GLU A 40 -23.21 -0.70 -11.35
N THR A 41 -23.37 -1.98 -10.97
CA THR A 41 -23.34 -2.41 -9.57
C THR A 41 -22.03 -2.04 -8.88
N LEU A 42 -20.89 -2.27 -9.54
CA LEU A 42 -19.57 -1.88 -9.02
C LEU A 42 -19.41 -0.37 -8.89
N SER A 43 -20.01 0.42 -9.80
CA SER A 43 -19.96 1.87 -9.72
C SER A 43 -20.72 2.39 -8.50
N VAL A 44 -21.92 1.86 -8.25
CA VAL A 44 -22.70 2.18 -7.03
C VAL A 44 -21.92 1.75 -5.78
N ALA A 45 -21.41 0.53 -5.76
CA ALA A 45 -20.64 0.01 -4.63
C ALA A 45 -19.39 0.87 -4.32
N THR A 46 -18.72 1.38 -5.36
CA THR A 46 -17.56 2.29 -5.24
C THR A 46 -17.96 3.65 -4.68
N ASN A 47 -19.11 4.20 -5.09
CA ASN A 47 -19.60 5.46 -4.55
C ASN A 47 -19.98 5.33 -3.07
N LEU A 48 -20.69 4.25 -2.71
CA LEU A 48 -21.02 3.92 -1.32
C LEU A 48 -19.77 3.75 -0.46
N ALA A 49 -18.75 3.04 -0.97
CA ALA A 49 -17.48 2.90 -0.27
C ALA A 49 -16.82 4.25 -0.01
N ARG A 50 -16.74 5.12 -1.03
CA ARG A 50 -16.15 6.47 -0.88
C ARG A 50 -16.92 7.32 0.13
N CYS A 51 -18.25 7.18 0.16
CA CYS A 51 -19.11 7.84 1.13
C CYS A 51 -18.74 7.41 2.55
N LYS A 52 -18.73 6.10 2.83
CA LYS A 52 -18.35 5.56 4.14
C LYS A 52 -16.92 5.92 4.55
N MET A 53 -15.97 5.84 3.62
CA MET A 53 -14.58 6.24 3.89
C MET A 53 -14.47 7.71 4.31
N SER A 54 -15.22 8.60 3.66
CA SER A 54 -15.25 10.02 4.00
C SER A 54 -15.89 10.28 5.36
N GLU A 55 -16.94 9.53 5.72
CA GLU A 55 -17.58 9.62 7.03
C GLU A 55 -16.61 9.23 8.15
N GLU A 56 -15.93 8.09 8.00
CA GLU A 56 -14.94 7.61 8.96
C GLU A 56 -13.72 8.56 9.04
N GLU A 57 -13.30 9.15 7.93
CA GLU A 57 -12.23 10.16 7.95
C GLU A 57 -12.64 11.40 8.78
N VAL A 58 -13.85 11.92 8.57
CA VAL A 58 -14.37 13.06 9.35
C VAL A 58 -14.52 12.70 10.82
N GLU A 59 -15.00 11.49 11.12
CA GLU A 59 -15.10 10.99 12.49
C GLU A 59 -13.73 10.95 13.17
N LEU A 60 -12.73 10.36 12.50
CA LEU A 60 -11.38 10.26 13.04
C LEU A 60 -10.70 11.62 13.21
N LEU A 61 -10.95 12.57 12.32
CA LEU A 61 -10.43 13.93 12.44
C LEU A 61 -11.12 14.74 13.55
N THR A 62 -12.41 14.48 13.82
CA THR A 62 -13.20 15.24 14.79
C THR A 62 -13.12 14.66 16.20
N LYS A 63 -13.28 13.33 16.34
CA LYS A 63 -13.25 12.60 17.63
C LYS A 63 -11.84 12.16 18.04
N GLY A 64 -10.91 12.17 17.09
CA GLY A 64 -9.53 11.70 17.28
C GLY A 64 -9.38 10.20 17.07
N TYR A 65 -8.14 9.73 17.18
CA TYR A 65 -7.81 8.35 16.85
C TYR A 65 -8.00 7.39 18.02
N PRO A 66 -8.79 6.31 17.86
CA PRO A 66 -8.98 5.34 18.93
C PRO A 66 -7.66 4.62 19.24
N LEU A 67 -7.49 4.25 20.52
CA LEU A 67 -6.34 3.48 21.02
C LEU A 67 -6.51 1.97 20.78
N VAL A 68 -7.76 1.52 20.61
CA VAL A 68 -8.16 0.13 20.38
C VAL A 68 -8.65 0.00 18.95
N GLU A 69 -8.41 -1.14 18.32
CA GLU A 69 -9.00 -1.45 17.03
C GLU A 69 -10.52 -1.50 17.14
N SER A 70 -11.23 -0.83 16.22
CA SER A 70 -12.68 -0.94 16.09
C SER A 70 -13.02 -1.72 14.83
N HIS A 71 -14.10 -2.50 14.92
CA HIS A 71 -14.68 -3.22 13.81
C HIS A 71 -16.20 -3.11 13.95
N ASP A 72 -16.82 -2.46 12.98
CA ASP A 72 -18.23 -2.12 13.01
C ASP A 72 -18.88 -2.49 11.67
N GLU A 73 -20.18 -2.79 11.70
CA GLU A 73 -20.96 -3.15 10.52
C GLU A 73 -22.26 -2.35 10.46
N GLY A 74 -22.72 -2.06 9.26
CA GLY A 74 -23.94 -1.27 9.07
C GLY A 74 -24.24 -0.89 7.63
N GLU A 75 -25.08 0.13 7.51
CA GLU A 75 -25.36 0.76 6.22
C GLU A 75 -24.15 1.58 5.76
N CYS A 76 -23.96 1.66 4.45
CA CYS A 76 -22.78 2.30 3.88
C CYS A 76 -22.82 3.83 3.93
N CYS A 77 -23.99 4.44 3.87
CA CYS A 77 -24.15 5.89 4.03
C CYS A 77 -25.60 6.21 4.38
N GLU A 78 -25.83 7.22 5.22
CA GLU A 78 -27.16 7.61 5.69
C GLU A 78 -28.04 8.25 4.59
N ASP A 79 -27.40 8.86 3.57
CA ASP A 79 -28.09 9.66 2.55
C ASP A 79 -28.53 8.88 1.29
N GLU A 80 -28.15 7.61 1.14
CA GLU A 80 -28.42 6.82 -0.07
C GLU A 80 -29.15 5.51 0.27
N ASP A 81 -30.23 5.22 -0.47
CA ASP A 81 -31.03 4.01 -0.30
C ASP A 81 -30.19 2.78 -0.69
N SER A 82 -29.46 2.24 0.28
CA SER A 82 -28.45 1.20 0.14
C SER A 82 -29.02 -0.22 -0.06
N ARG A 83 -30.24 -0.34 -0.62
CA ARG A 83 -30.94 -1.64 -0.76
C ARG A 83 -30.05 -2.69 -1.44
N GLY A 84 -29.71 -3.72 -0.67
CA GLY A 84 -28.89 -4.84 -1.15
C GLY A 84 -27.38 -4.69 -0.95
N PHE A 85 -26.93 -3.59 -0.37
CA PHE A 85 -25.54 -3.33 0.03
C PHE A 85 -25.41 -3.29 1.56
N ARG A 86 -24.26 -3.73 2.07
CA ARG A 86 -23.86 -3.61 3.48
C ARG A 86 -22.40 -3.21 3.55
N CYS A 87 -22.02 -2.50 4.58
CA CYS A 87 -20.64 -2.12 4.82
C CYS A 87 -20.13 -2.70 6.14
N GLU A 88 -18.90 -3.17 6.11
CA GLU A 88 -18.09 -3.52 7.27
C GLU A 88 -16.88 -2.60 7.26
N TRP A 89 -16.54 -1.96 8.37
CA TRP A 89 -15.36 -1.11 8.46
C TRP A 89 -14.51 -1.43 9.68
N LYS A 90 -13.21 -1.23 9.50
CA LYS A 90 -12.20 -1.51 10.52
C LYS A 90 -11.23 -0.35 10.61
N VAL A 91 -11.02 0.15 11.82
CA VAL A 91 -10.01 1.16 12.13
C VAL A 91 -8.93 0.51 12.99
N GLU A 92 -7.70 0.48 12.49
CA GLU A 92 -6.57 -0.10 13.20
C GLU A 92 -5.33 0.80 13.17
N ARG A 93 -4.45 0.59 14.14
CA ARG A 93 -3.17 1.30 14.21
C ARG A 93 -2.20 0.69 13.19
N VAL A 94 -1.42 1.53 12.52
CA VAL A 94 -0.34 1.04 11.67
C VAL A 94 0.81 0.56 12.54
N GLU A 95 1.33 -0.63 12.27
CA GLU A 95 2.56 -1.14 12.88
C GLU A 95 3.74 -0.85 11.95
N LEU A 96 4.75 -0.17 12.47
CA LEU A 96 5.97 0.11 11.71
C LEU A 96 7.02 -0.98 11.93
N PRO A 97 7.73 -1.40 10.86
CA PRO A 97 8.78 -2.41 10.96
C PRO A 97 9.91 -1.93 11.89
N GLN A 98 10.68 -2.87 12.44
CA GLN A 98 11.77 -2.52 13.34
C GLN A 98 12.95 -1.92 12.55
N PRO A 99 13.73 -0.98 13.12
CA PRO A 99 14.84 -0.33 12.41
C PRO A 99 15.91 -1.31 11.90
N GLN A 100 16.04 -2.48 12.53
CA GLN A 100 16.88 -3.59 12.08
C GLN A 100 16.43 -4.17 10.75
N GLU A 101 15.12 -4.20 10.49
CA GLU A 101 14.51 -4.68 9.24
C GLU A 101 14.60 -3.61 8.14
N LEU A 102 14.47 -2.33 8.51
CA LEU A 102 14.69 -1.20 7.60
C LEU A 102 16.15 -1.09 7.14
N SER A 103 17.12 -1.46 7.99
CA SER A 103 18.55 -1.47 7.65
C SER A 103 18.98 -2.72 6.86
N GLY A 104 18.13 -3.75 6.78
CA GLY A 104 18.33 -4.97 5.99
C GLY A 104 17.54 -5.00 4.68
N GLY A 105 16.71 -3.99 4.42
CA GLY A 105 15.89 -3.86 3.23
C GLY A 105 16.65 -3.21 2.09
N ASP A 106 16.70 -3.92 0.97
CA ASP A 106 17.18 -3.54 -0.36
C ASP A 106 16.66 -2.15 -0.81
N GLY A 107 17.30 -1.09 -0.31
CA GLY A 107 17.19 0.25 -0.85
C GLY A 107 17.93 0.28 -2.18
N GLY A 108 17.25 -0.13 -3.25
CA GLY A 108 17.73 -0.09 -4.62
C GLY A 108 18.14 1.32 -5.04
N LEU A 109 19.37 1.69 -4.73
CA LEU A 109 20.11 2.80 -5.31
C LEU A 109 21.51 2.27 -5.65
N GLY A 110 21.64 1.80 -6.90
CA GLY A 110 22.90 1.76 -7.63
C GLY A 110 24.00 0.88 -7.05
N ASP A 111 24.17 -0.29 -7.65
CA ASP A 111 25.43 -1.00 -7.82
C ASP A 111 26.68 -0.10 -7.79
N GLN A 112 27.36 -0.05 -6.64
CA GLN A 112 28.75 -0.49 -6.49
C GLN A 112 29.22 -0.36 -5.02
N GLY A 113 29.53 -1.51 -4.42
CA GLY A 113 30.54 -1.68 -3.37
C GLY A 113 30.61 -0.62 -2.27
N GLY A 114 29.69 -0.68 -1.30
CA GLY A 114 29.68 0.27 -0.19
C GLY A 114 29.10 -0.31 1.08
N LEU A 115 29.66 -1.41 1.58
CA LEU A 115 29.49 -1.78 2.98
C LEU A 115 30.12 -0.64 3.81
N GLY A 116 29.30 0.32 4.22
CA GLY A 116 29.73 1.45 5.05
C GLY A 116 30.35 1.02 6.38
N ALA A 117 30.71 1.98 7.22
CA ALA A 117 31.46 1.77 8.46
C ALA A 117 30.93 0.62 9.36
N LEU A 118 29.63 0.34 9.34
CA LEU A 118 29.01 -0.79 10.06
C LEU A 118 29.34 -2.16 9.44
N GLY A 119 29.42 -2.27 8.12
CA GLY A 119 29.88 -3.49 7.44
C GLY A 119 31.38 -3.74 7.68
N ALA A 120 32.18 -2.67 7.75
CA ALA A 120 33.58 -2.76 8.16
C ALA A 120 33.70 -3.27 9.62
N LEU A 121 32.86 -2.78 10.54
CA LEU A 121 32.86 -3.21 11.94
C LEU A 121 32.32 -4.64 12.11
N ALA A 122 31.29 -5.02 11.36
CA ALA A 122 30.77 -6.38 11.32
C ALA A 122 31.81 -7.37 10.76
N THR A 123 32.61 -6.96 9.78
CA THR A 123 33.72 -7.76 9.26
C THR A 123 34.82 -7.92 10.30
N VAL A 124 35.16 -6.87 11.07
CA VAL A 124 36.12 -6.94 12.18
C VAL A 124 35.63 -7.87 13.29
N GLN A 125 34.34 -7.81 13.64
CA GLN A 125 33.74 -8.70 14.64
C GLN A 125 33.69 -10.15 14.16
N GLN A 126 33.29 -10.38 12.91
CA GLN A 126 33.16 -11.72 12.33
C GLN A 126 34.51 -12.39 12.07
N THR A 127 35.54 -11.59 11.76
CA THR A 127 36.92 -12.07 11.62
C THR A 127 37.69 -12.04 12.94
N ASN A 128 37.02 -11.71 14.05
CA ASN A 128 37.61 -11.62 15.39
C ASN A 128 38.93 -10.82 15.42
N GLY A 129 38.95 -9.70 14.68
CA GLY A 129 40.10 -8.82 14.54
C GLY A 129 41.10 -9.18 13.42
N ALA A 130 40.93 -10.30 12.70
CA ALA A 130 41.85 -10.67 11.62
C ALA A 130 41.79 -9.72 10.41
N ALA A 131 40.67 -9.02 10.20
CA ALA A 131 40.55 -7.99 9.16
C ALA A 131 41.34 -6.70 9.45
N LEU A 132 41.89 -6.51 10.66
CA LEU A 132 42.67 -5.31 11.03
C LEU A 132 44.15 -5.40 10.58
N GLY A 133 44.56 -6.48 9.91
CA GLY A 133 45.93 -6.69 9.47
C GLY A 133 46.92 -6.87 10.64
N THR A 134 48.20 -7.03 10.32
CA THR A 134 49.27 -7.30 11.30
C THR A 134 49.60 -6.13 12.22
N ASP A 135 48.98 -4.97 12.01
CA ASP A 135 49.10 -3.78 12.85
C ASP A 135 47.72 -3.44 13.44
N GLY A 136 47.30 -4.22 14.45
CA GLY A 136 46.04 -4.05 15.20
C GLY A 136 45.93 -2.75 16.02
N GLY A 137 46.63 -1.70 15.61
CA GLY A 137 46.62 -0.38 16.20
C GLY A 137 45.60 0.56 15.54
N ILE A 138 45.37 1.69 16.21
CA ILE A 138 44.44 2.75 15.84
C ILE A 138 44.69 3.26 14.40
N GLY A 139 45.90 3.09 13.84
CA GLY A 139 46.24 3.38 12.45
C GLY A 139 45.55 2.48 11.41
N GLY A 140 45.34 1.19 11.70
CA GLY A 140 44.59 0.27 10.83
C GLY A 140 43.09 0.60 10.82
N LEU A 141 42.54 0.93 11.99
CA LEU A 141 41.17 1.43 12.12
C LEU A 141 41.01 2.80 11.45
N ALA A 142 41.98 3.71 11.60
CA ALA A 142 41.97 5.02 10.96
C ALA A 142 42.08 4.92 9.44
N SER A 143 42.83 3.95 8.89
CA SER A 143 42.90 3.70 7.45
C SER A 143 41.59 3.11 6.89
N LEU A 144 40.95 2.21 7.64
CA LEU A 144 39.64 1.63 7.30
C LEU A 144 38.52 2.69 7.38
N LEU A 145 38.58 3.55 8.40
CA LEU A 145 37.62 4.64 8.60
C LEU A 145 37.87 5.81 7.64
N SER A 146 39.12 6.13 7.30
CA SER A 146 39.45 7.12 6.28
C SER A 146 39.10 6.63 4.87
N GLY A 147 39.20 5.32 4.62
CA GLY A 147 38.71 4.69 3.39
C GLY A 147 37.18 4.71 3.29
N ALA A 148 36.48 4.53 4.42
CA ALA A 148 35.03 4.69 4.51
C ALA A 148 34.57 6.16 4.49
N ALA A 149 35.43 7.11 4.87
CA ALA A 149 35.16 8.55 4.83
C ALA A 149 35.50 9.20 3.47
N ALA A 150 36.33 8.55 2.64
CA ALA A 150 36.68 9.03 1.30
C ALA A 150 35.57 8.80 0.25
N GLY A 151 34.55 8.00 0.57
CA GLY A 151 33.37 7.79 -0.26
C GLY A 151 32.11 8.35 0.41
N GLY A 152 31.73 9.57 0.05
CA GLY A 152 30.37 10.08 0.26
C GLY A 152 29.99 10.40 1.70
N GLY A 153 30.40 11.58 2.18
CA GLY A 153 29.72 12.23 3.31
C GLY A 153 28.20 12.22 3.08
N THR A 154 27.44 11.96 4.14
CA THR A 154 25.97 11.72 4.22
C THR A 154 25.47 10.27 4.14
N GLN A 155 26.13 9.33 3.44
CA GLN A 155 25.60 7.97 3.28
C GLN A 155 25.86 7.02 4.46
N GLY A 156 26.96 7.20 5.21
CA GLY A 156 27.24 6.40 6.40
C GLY A 156 26.56 6.88 7.70
N MET A 157 26.09 8.14 7.71
CA MET A 157 25.47 8.76 8.88
C MET A 157 23.95 8.56 8.92
N ALA A 158 23.29 8.44 7.77
CA ALA A 158 21.85 8.18 7.68
C ALA A 158 21.38 6.93 8.46
N PRO A 159 22.01 5.73 8.35
CA PRO A 159 21.60 4.57 9.12
C PRO A 159 21.84 4.75 10.63
N LEU A 160 22.89 5.48 11.02
CA LEU A 160 23.22 5.74 12.41
C LEU A 160 22.24 6.75 13.05
N VAL A 161 21.91 7.83 12.34
CA VAL A 161 20.92 8.83 12.75
C VAL A 161 19.52 8.22 12.82
N MET A 162 19.15 7.41 11.82
CA MET A 162 17.87 6.72 11.84
C MET A 162 17.78 5.75 13.03
N SER A 163 18.83 5.01 13.36
CA SER A 163 18.82 4.12 14.54
C SER A 163 18.65 4.85 15.88
N LEU A 164 19.11 6.11 15.98
CA LEU A 164 19.02 6.91 17.20
C LEU A 164 17.64 7.58 17.35
N VAL A 165 17.06 8.06 16.25
CA VAL A 165 15.83 8.87 16.26
C VAL A 165 14.57 8.02 16.04
N TYR A 166 14.68 6.88 15.37
CA TYR A 166 13.54 6.02 15.05
C TYR A 166 12.82 5.41 16.27
N PRO A 167 13.48 5.03 17.37
CA PRO A 167 12.80 4.55 18.57
C PRO A 167 11.81 5.56 19.16
N ASP A 168 12.11 6.85 19.07
CA ASP A 168 11.25 7.94 19.54
C ASP A 168 10.19 8.33 18.49
N LEU A 169 10.55 8.32 17.21
CA LEU A 169 9.62 8.62 16.12
C LEU A 169 8.58 7.52 15.90
N LYS A 170 8.94 6.25 16.06
CA LYS A 170 8.05 5.10 15.83
C LYS A 170 6.72 5.23 16.58
N PRO A 171 6.68 5.35 17.92
CA PRO A 171 5.41 5.46 18.65
C PRO A 171 4.62 6.73 18.27
N MET A 172 5.30 7.84 17.93
CA MET A 172 4.65 9.06 17.46
C MET A 172 3.99 8.87 16.08
N LEU A 173 4.67 8.18 15.16
CA LEU A 173 4.17 7.87 13.82
C LEU A 173 3.01 6.85 13.88
N GLU A 174 3.17 5.78 14.67
CA GLU A 174 2.08 4.82 14.91
C GLU A 174 0.87 5.48 15.59
N ALA A 175 1.09 6.46 16.47
CA ALA A 175 0.02 7.22 17.08
C ALA A 175 -0.70 8.15 16.08
N SER A 176 0.03 8.73 15.12
CA SER A 176 -0.48 9.73 14.16
C SER A 176 -1.08 9.15 12.87
N ILE A 177 -1.06 7.83 12.69
CA ILE A 177 -1.60 7.17 11.50
C ILE A 177 -2.65 6.12 11.91
N ARG A 178 -3.79 6.13 11.23
CA ARG A 178 -4.80 5.06 11.32
C ARG A 178 -5.05 4.47 9.94
N LYS A 179 -5.09 3.15 9.87
CA LYS A 179 -5.50 2.40 8.68
C LYS A 179 -7.01 2.16 8.79
N VAL A 180 -7.75 2.72 7.86
CA VAL A 180 -9.20 2.54 7.71
C VAL A 180 -9.42 1.56 6.56
N THR A 181 -10.10 0.46 6.85
CA THR A 181 -10.51 -0.52 5.84
C THR A 181 -12.03 -0.52 5.76
N VAL A 182 -12.60 -0.24 4.59
CA VAL A 182 -14.05 -0.36 4.35
C VAL A 182 -14.26 -1.47 3.33
N LYS A 183 -15.11 -2.43 3.70
CA LYS A 183 -15.55 -3.53 2.85
C LYS A 183 -17.02 -3.34 2.52
N VAL A 184 -17.33 -3.30 1.23
CA VAL A 184 -18.71 -3.26 0.74
C VAL A 184 -19.14 -4.65 0.31
N LEU A 185 -20.28 -5.12 0.78
CA LEU A 185 -20.85 -6.43 0.49
C LEU A 185 -22.18 -6.28 -0.24
N TRP A 186 -22.40 -7.06 -1.30
CA TRP A 186 -23.66 -7.12 -2.03
C TRP A 186 -23.90 -8.51 -2.62
N LYS A 187 -25.15 -8.76 -3.03
CA LYS A 187 -25.53 -10.00 -3.71
C LYS A 187 -25.63 -9.80 -5.21
N GLU A 188 -24.95 -10.65 -5.97
CA GLU A 188 -25.02 -10.74 -7.43
C GLU A 188 -25.62 -12.11 -7.79
N GLY A 189 -26.95 -12.14 -8.00
CA GLY A 189 -27.70 -13.38 -8.14
C GLY A 189 -27.70 -14.19 -6.84
N SER A 190 -27.13 -15.40 -6.86
CA SER A 190 -26.97 -16.26 -5.68
C SER A 190 -25.62 -16.12 -4.98
N LYS A 191 -24.67 -15.36 -5.56
CA LYS A 191 -23.32 -15.21 -5.03
C LYS A 191 -23.19 -13.90 -4.27
N GLU A 192 -22.55 -13.96 -3.12
CA GLU A 192 -22.12 -12.76 -2.40
C GLU A 192 -20.80 -12.27 -2.99
N ARG A 193 -20.70 -10.95 -3.14
CA ARG A 193 -19.53 -10.26 -3.67
C ARG A 193 -19.14 -9.19 -2.66
N SER A 194 -17.84 -8.97 -2.57
CA SER A 194 -17.30 -7.86 -1.80
C SER A 194 -16.08 -7.27 -2.49
N PHE A 195 -15.76 -6.03 -2.14
CA PHE A 195 -14.44 -5.46 -2.37
C PHE A 195 -14.09 -4.53 -1.21
N ASP A 196 -12.79 -4.35 -1.00
CA ASP A 196 -12.23 -3.66 0.16
C ASP A 196 -11.45 -2.43 -0.32
N LEU A 197 -11.64 -1.30 0.36
CA LEU A 197 -10.81 -0.10 0.22
C LEU A 197 -10.02 0.09 1.50
N VAL A 198 -8.74 0.41 1.33
CA VAL A 198 -7.83 0.73 2.44
C VAL A 198 -7.33 2.15 2.25
N GLN A 199 -7.50 2.99 3.26
CA GLN A 199 -6.94 4.35 3.34
C GLN A 199 -6.16 4.50 4.62
N TYR A 200 -5.11 5.30 4.55
CA TYR A 200 -4.33 5.71 5.70
C TYR A 200 -4.69 7.16 6.01
N VAL A 201 -5.32 7.39 7.16
CA VAL A 201 -5.69 8.73 7.64
C VAL A 201 -4.61 9.18 8.62
N THR A 202 -4.09 10.38 8.44
CA THR A 202 -2.96 10.90 9.21
C THR A 202 -3.23 12.27 9.81
N ASN A 203 -2.92 12.45 11.09
CA ASN A 203 -3.02 13.72 11.79
C ASN A 203 -1.75 13.95 12.63
N PRO A 204 -0.77 14.72 12.11
CA PRO A 204 0.52 14.88 12.76
C PRO A 204 0.44 15.61 14.11
N GLN A 205 -0.56 16.48 14.30
CA GLN A 205 -0.75 17.22 15.54
C GLN A 205 -1.13 16.30 16.71
N GLN A 206 -1.84 15.20 16.45
CA GLN A 206 -2.15 14.20 17.48
C GLN A 206 -0.97 13.29 17.83
N GLY A 207 0.04 13.20 16.95
CA GLY A 207 1.29 12.46 17.19
C GLY A 207 2.32 13.23 18.02
N GLY A 208 2.03 14.45 18.48
CA GLY A 208 2.98 15.30 19.20
C GLY A 208 4.06 15.92 18.32
N LEU A 209 3.90 15.93 16.99
CA LEU A 209 4.77 16.65 16.07
C LEU A 209 4.44 18.15 16.14
N ASP A 210 4.92 18.83 17.19
CA ASP A 210 4.86 20.29 17.24
C ASP A 210 5.71 20.86 16.09
N PRO A 211 5.13 21.65 15.16
CA PRO A 211 5.89 22.31 14.10
C PRO A 211 6.98 23.28 14.63
N ASN A 212 6.97 23.62 15.92
CA ASN A 212 8.03 24.38 16.58
C ASN A 212 9.12 23.52 17.23
N ALA A 213 9.02 22.19 17.23
CA ALA A 213 10.10 21.31 17.71
C ALA A 213 11.41 21.51 16.91
N ALA A 214 11.30 21.93 15.64
CA ALA A 214 12.45 22.31 14.82
C ALA A 214 13.11 23.65 15.27
N LYS A 215 12.38 24.57 15.92
CA LYS A 215 12.96 25.80 16.49
C LYS A 215 13.77 25.55 17.76
N GLY A 216 13.57 24.40 18.41
CA GLY A 216 14.40 23.97 19.55
C GLY A 216 15.81 23.55 19.15
N LEU A 217 16.07 23.27 17.87
CA LEU A 217 17.42 22.95 17.38
C LEU A 217 18.31 24.18 17.18
N ASP A 218 17.75 25.38 16.96
CA ASP A 218 18.54 26.62 16.93
C ASP A 218 19.06 27.03 18.32
N GLN A 219 18.46 26.51 19.41
CA GLN A 219 18.94 26.76 20.79
C GLN A 219 20.07 25.80 21.22
N LEU A 220 20.41 24.79 20.41
CA LEU A 220 21.49 23.84 20.70
C LEU A 220 22.77 24.12 19.92
N LEU A 221 22.82 25.20 19.12
CA LEU A 221 24.06 25.71 18.55
C LEU A 221 24.66 26.73 19.54
N PRO A 222 25.79 26.44 20.21
CA PRO A 222 26.52 27.47 20.92
C PRO A 222 26.99 28.52 19.90
N GLU A 223 26.69 29.79 20.17
CA GLU A 223 27.36 30.90 19.50
C GLU A 223 28.86 30.82 19.78
N GLU A 224 29.67 30.59 18.73
CA GLU A 224 31.05 31.07 18.65
C GLU A 224 31.15 32.14 17.56
#